data_AF-A0A522JRG3-F1
#
_entry.id   AF-A0A522JRG3-F1
#
_cell.length_a   1.000
_cell.length_b   1.000
_cell.length_c   1.000
_cell.angle_alpha   90.00
_cell.angle_beta   90.00
_cell.angle_gamma   90.00
#
_symmetry.space_group_name_H-M   'P 1'
#
loop_
_entity.id
_entity.type
_entity.pdbx_description
1 polymer ?
#
loop_
_entity_poly.entity_id
_entity_poly.type
_entity_poly.pdbx_seq_one_letter_code
_entity_poly.pdbx_strand_id
1 'polypeptide(L)'
;MRAARVLRALWEDADENRDDEPWCHTRLLELIVRDEYTVVGQSLAAAEAPRRRREHVVPLRYLADLVFNAFKNGHSLSDVASLLDRLLKIVRVTYDEARLIDAMHGKASMPDGWLVESGDPFVRLSGAGIQFRKTPG
;
A
#
# COMPACT_ATOMS: atom_id res chain seq x y z
N MET A 1 -2.48 6.01 13.38
CA MET A 1 -1.53 6.60 14.37
C MET A 1 -0.29 5.76 14.66
N ARG A 2 -0.38 4.48 15.08
CA ARG A 2 0.82 3.69 15.42
C ARG A 2 1.80 3.52 14.24
N ALA A 3 1.28 3.18 13.05
CA ALA A 3 2.11 3.03 11.85
C ALA A 3 2.83 4.33 11.45
N ALA A 4 2.12 5.45 11.46
CA ALA A 4 2.70 6.76 11.16
C ALA A 4 3.85 7.12 12.12
N ARG A 5 3.75 6.80 13.41
CA ARG A 5 4.84 7.03 14.38
C ARG A 5 6.07 6.18 14.08
N VAL A 6 5.89 4.91 13.73
CA VAL A 6 7.01 4.01 13.37
C VAL A 6 7.70 4.52 12.11
N LEU A 7 6.92 4.89 11.07
CA LEU A 7 7.50 5.44 9.85
C LEU A 7 8.20 6.78 10.09
N ARG A 8 7.69 7.62 11.00
CA ARG A 8 8.35 8.88 11.37
C ARG A 8 9.70 8.63 12.02
N ALA A 9 9.79 7.72 12.99
CA ALA A 9 11.06 7.38 13.64
C ALA A 9 12.08 6.86 12.62
N LEU A 10 11.66 5.98 11.71
CA LEU A 10 12.54 5.47 10.65
C LEU A 10 13.00 6.56 9.66
N TRP A 11 12.14 7.54 9.39
CA TRP A 11 12.50 8.69 8.58
C TRP A 11 13.49 9.61 9.30
N GLU A 12 13.26 9.90 10.59
CA GLU A 12 14.17 10.70 11.44
C GLU A 12 15.57 10.03 11.50
N ASP A 13 15.61 8.71 11.74
CA ASP A 13 16.87 7.94 11.76
C ASP A 13 17.63 8.03 10.41
N ALA A 14 16.91 8.02 9.28
CA ALA A 14 17.55 8.09 7.97
C ALA A 14 17.99 9.51 7.59
N ASP A 15 17.21 10.54 7.96
CA ASP A 15 17.53 11.94 7.69
C ASP A 15 18.79 12.39 8.48
N GLU A 16 18.94 11.88 9.71
CA GLU A 16 20.14 12.09 10.53
C GLU A 16 21.39 11.43 9.92
N ASN A 17 21.22 10.30 9.22
CA ASN A 17 22.30 9.51 8.62
C ASN A 17 22.48 9.75 7.10
N ARG A 18 22.21 10.98 6.62
CA ARG A 18 22.24 11.59 5.25
C ARG A 18 22.78 10.85 4.01
N ASP A 19 23.54 9.78 4.14
CA ASP A 19 24.05 8.89 3.09
C ASP A 19 23.23 7.59 2.92
N ASP A 20 22.33 7.24 3.86
CA ASP A 20 21.49 6.04 3.75
C ASP A 20 20.06 6.35 3.25
N GLU A 21 19.65 5.70 2.15
CA GLU A 21 18.23 5.59 1.79
C GLU A 21 17.52 4.94 3.00
N PRO A 22 16.40 5.48 3.53
CA PRO A 22 15.71 4.93 4.69
C PRO A 22 15.44 3.44 4.50
N TRP A 23 16.31 2.59 5.05
CA TRP A 23 16.26 1.16 4.81
C TRP A 23 15.19 0.56 5.71
N CYS A 24 13.97 0.55 5.23
CA CYS A 24 12.88 -0.17 5.83
C CYS A 24 12.44 -1.28 4.87
N HIS A 25 12.46 -2.53 5.33
CA HIS A 25 11.80 -3.60 4.59
C HIS A 25 10.32 -3.24 4.42
N THR A 26 9.85 -3.10 3.18
CA THR A 26 8.51 -2.56 2.84
C THR A 26 7.36 -3.26 3.58
N ARG A 27 7.56 -4.53 3.95
CA ARG A 27 6.62 -5.35 4.73
C ARG A 27 6.51 -5.00 6.23
N LEU A 28 7.30 -4.07 6.76
CA LEU A 28 7.16 -3.62 8.15
C LEU A 28 5.72 -3.14 8.43
N LEU A 29 5.08 -2.51 7.45
CA LEU A 29 3.70 -2.06 7.56
C LEU A 29 2.71 -3.22 7.80
N GLU A 30 2.97 -4.40 7.22
CA GLU A 30 2.18 -5.60 7.47
C GLU A 30 2.32 -6.13 8.90
N LEU A 31 3.47 -5.89 9.55
CA LEU A 31 3.74 -6.35 10.92
C LEU A 31 3.12 -5.44 11.98
N ILE A 32 3.01 -4.14 11.69
CA ILE A 32 2.56 -3.14 12.65
C ILE A 32 1.08 -2.77 12.52
N VAL A 33 0.46 -3.02 11.35
CA VAL A 33 -0.97 -2.78 11.11
C VAL A 33 -1.69 -4.11 10.97
N ARG A 34 -2.71 -4.33 11.80
CA ARG A 34 -3.50 -5.57 11.76
C ARG A 34 -4.31 -5.67 10.47
N ASP A 35 -4.57 -6.91 10.06
CA ASP A 35 -5.38 -7.23 8.88
C ASP A 35 -6.78 -6.61 8.94
N GLU A 36 -7.37 -6.52 10.12
CA GLU A 36 -8.69 -5.91 10.37
C GLU A 36 -8.81 -4.48 9.82
N TYR A 37 -7.68 -3.75 9.71
CA TYR A 37 -7.65 -2.37 9.22
C TYR A 37 -7.19 -2.23 7.76
N THR A 38 -6.60 -3.28 7.19
CA THR A 38 -5.96 -3.24 5.87
C THR A 38 -6.62 -4.15 4.86
N VAL A 39 -7.10 -5.33 5.24
CA VAL A 39 -7.73 -6.29 4.33
C VAL A 39 -9.19 -5.88 4.11
N VAL A 40 -9.47 -5.35 2.93
CA VAL A 40 -10.78 -4.75 2.60
C VAL A 40 -11.65 -5.63 1.72
N GLY A 41 -11.14 -6.75 1.19
CA GLY A 41 -11.92 -7.62 0.33
C GLY A 41 -11.15 -8.77 -0.31
N GLN A 42 -11.84 -9.48 -1.20
CA GLN A 42 -11.27 -10.54 -2.02
C GLN A 42 -11.83 -10.50 -3.44
N SER A 43 -11.00 -10.81 -4.43
CA SER A 43 -11.43 -10.93 -5.83
C SER A 43 -12.43 -12.08 -5.99
N LEU A 44 -13.24 -12.01 -7.05
CA LEU A 44 -14.19 -13.08 -7.37
C LEU A 44 -13.46 -14.41 -7.62
N ALA A 45 -12.32 -14.39 -8.32
CA ALA A 45 -11.53 -15.59 -8.56
C ALA A 45 -10.89 -16.13 -7.28
N ALA A 46 -10.43 -15.24 -6.39
CA ALA A 46 -9.83 -15.65 -5.11
C ALA A 46 -10.83 -16.28 -4.14
N ALA A 47 -12.13 -16.02 -4.28
CA ALA A 47 -13.17 -16.63 -3.45
C ALA A 47 -13.19 -18.17 -3.62
N GLU A 48 -12.99 -18.64 -4.84
CA GLU A 48 -13.00 -20.06 -5.23
C GLU A 48 -11.59 -20.69 -5.27
N ALA A 49 -10.54 -19.88 -5.13
CA ALA A 49 -9.17 -20.35 -5.26
C ALA A 49 -8.67 -21.10 -4.01
N PRO A 50 -7.92 -22.22 -4.18
CA PRO A 50 -7.35 -22.97 -3.07
C PRO A 50 -6.27 -22.18 -2.32
N ARG A 51 -5.61 -21.24 -2.99
CA ARG A 51 -4.63 -20.33 -2.40
C ARG A 51 -4.93 -18.89 -2.78
N ARG A 52 -4.85 -18.02 -1.78
CA ARG A 52 -5.07 -16.59 -1.90
C ARG A 52 -3.79 -15.85 -1.58
N ARG A 53 -3.50 -14.81 -2.34
CA ARG A 53 -2.38 -13.91 -2.13
C ARG A 53 -2.90 -12.57 -1.61
N ARG A 54 -2.15 -11.94 -0.71
CA ARG A 54 -2.38 -10.56 -0.29
C ARG A 54 -1.77 -9.63 -1.34
N GLU A 55 -2.59 -8.80 -1.96
CA GLU A 55 -2.12 -7.77 -2.88
C GLU A 55 -2.45 -6.40 -2.30
N HIS A 56 -1.44 -5.53 -2.21
CA HIS A 56 -1.65 -4.16 -1.79
C HIS A 56 -2.21 -3.36 -2.97
N VAL A 57 -3.27 -2.60 -2.73
CA VAL A 57 -3.94 -1.84 -3.80
C VAL A 57 -3.03 -0.72 -4.31
N VAL A 58 -2.25 -0.13 -3.41
CA VAL A 58 -1.09 0.72 -3.70
C VAL A 58 0.18 -0.04 -3.33
N PRO A 59 1.19 -0.18 -4.21
CA PRO A 59 2.43 -0.88 -3.89
C PRO A 59 3.10 -0.33 -2.63
N LEU A 60 3.57 -1.23 -1.75
CA LEU A 60 4.21 -0.82 -0.49
C LEU A 60 5.46 0.04 -0.69
N ARG A 61 6.26 -0.22 -1.74
CA ARG A 61 7.43 0.62 -2.06
C ARG A 61 6.99 2.05 -2.39
N TYR A 62 6.01 2.21 -3.29
CA TYR A 62 5.44 3.51 -3.62
C TYR A 62 4.91 4.22 -2.38
N LEU A 63 4.18 3.50 -1.52
CA LEU A 63 3.60 4.07 -0.30
C LEU A 63 4.68 4.52 0.71
N ALA A 64 5.77 3.76 0.85
CA ALA A 64 6.88 4.14 1.71
C ALA A 64 7.57 5.43 1.21
N ASP A 65 7.90 5.47 -0.08
CA ASP A 65 8.52 6.65 -0.71
C ASP A 65 7.61 7.89 -0.57
N LEU A 66 6.31 7.70 -0.76
CA LEU A 66 5.31 8.76 -0.58
C LEU A 66 5.27 9.28 0.86
N VAL A 67 5.29 8.39 1.87
CA VAL A 67 5.25 8.80 3.27
C VAL A 67 6.55 9.51 3.69
N PHE A 68 7.70 9.03 3.26
CA PHE A 68 8.98 9.70 3.57
C PHE A 68 9.06 11.07 2.92
N ASN A 69 8.59 11.22 1.69
CA ASN A 69 8.47 12.53 1.05
C ASN A 69 7.49 13.45 1.80
N ALA A 70 6.39 12.92 2.32
CA ALA A 70 5.46 13.70 3.14
C ALA A 70 6.14 14.24 4.41
N PHE A 71 6.87 13.41 5.15
CA PHE A 71 7.60 13.87 6.33
C PHE A 71 8.68 14.89 5.98
N LYS A 72 9.45 14.65 4.91
CA LYS A 72 10.44 15.59 4.40
C LYS A 72 9.85 16.96 4.07
N ASN A 73 8.60 16.99 3.57
CA ASN A 73 7.87 18.22 3.26
C ASN A 73 7.10 18.80 4.47
N GLY A 74 7.35 18.31 5.69
CA GLY A 74 6.78 18.86 6.92
C GLY A 74 5.35 18.43 7.24
N HIS A 75 4.83 17.38 6.58
CA HIS A 75 3.51 16.85 6.92
C HIS A 75 3.47 16.28 8.34
N SER A 76 2.32 16.46 9.00
CA SER A 76 2.13 15.98 10.36
C SER A 76 1.93 14.46 10.42
N LEU A 77 2.08 13.89 11.62
CA LEU A 77 1.69 12.50 11.89
C LEU A 77 0.22 12.22 11.55
N SER A 78 -0.65 13.21 11.70
CA SER A 78 -2.09 13.08 11.41
C SER A 78 -2.33 12.98 9.90
N ASP A 79 -1.60 13.77 9.11
CA ASP A 79 -1.70 13.74 7.64
C ASP A 79 -1.24 12.39 7.11
N VAL A 80 -0.09 11.90 7.58
CA VAL A 80 0.43 10.59 7.20
C VAL A 80 -0.49 9.47 7.67
N ALA A 81 -1.06 9.56 8.88
CA ALA A 81 -2.02 8.57 9.34
C ALA A 81 -3.27 8.51 8.44
N SER A 82 -3.76 9.65 7.97
CA SER A 82 -4.92 9.74 7.06
C SER A 82 -4.59 9.17 5.67
N LEU A 83 -3.38 9.44 5.17
CA LEU A 83 -2.87 8.88 3.92
C LEU A 83 -2.75 7.35 4.00
N LEU A 84 -2.17 6.82 5.08
CA LEU A 84 -2.08 5.38 5.30
C LEU A 84 -3.46 4.74 5.44
N ASP A 85 -4.40 5.38 6.15
CA ASP A 85 -5.76 4.85 6.27
C ASP A 85 -6.45 4.75 4.90
N ARG A 86 -6.22 5.69 3.98
CA ARG A 86 -6.78 5.63 2.63
C ARG A 86 -6.09 4.59 1.74
N LEU A 87 -4.76 4.54 1.76
CA LEU A 87 -3.95 3.86 0.74
C LEU A 87 -3.43 2.47 1.16
N LEU A 88 -3.25 2.21 2.45
CA LEU A 88 -2.74 0.93 2.95
C LEU A 88 -3.88 -0.10 3.00
N LYS A 89 -4.43 -0.45 1.84
CA LYS A 89 -5.46 -1.48 1.69
C LYS A 89 -4.93 -2.70 0.96
N ILE A 90 -5.49 -3.85 1.30
CA ILE A 90 -5.14 -5.17 0.79
C ILE A 90 -6.40 -5.83 0.25
N VAL A 91 -6.31 -6.37 -0.95
CA VAL A 91 -7.31 -7.27 -1.53
C VAL A 91 -6.69 -8.65 -1.66
N ARG A 92 -7.44 -9.69 -1.29
CA ARG A 92 -7.03 -11.08 -1.53
C ARG A 92 -7.30 -11.44 -2.99
N VAL A 93 -6.26 -11.80 -3.73
CA VAL A 93 -6.30 -12.14 -5.16
C VAL A 93 -5.70 -13.53 -5.40
N THR A 94 -5.85 -14.07 -6.60
CA THR A 94 -5.10 -15.27 -7.02
C THR A 94 -3.64 -14.94 -7.35
N TYR A 95 -2.80 -15.96 -7.48
CA TYR A 95 -1.43 -15.74 -7.94
C TYR A 95 -1.37 -15.19 -9.37
N ASP A 96 -2.27 -15.64 -10.24
CA ASP A 96 -2.32 -15.20 -11.64
C ASP A 96 -2.80 -13.75 -11.75
N GLU A 97 -3.79 -13.36 -10.94
CA GLU A 97 -4.24 -11.97 -10.84
C GLU A 97 -3.12 -11.04 -10.35
N ALA A 98 -2.37 -11.43 -9.32
CA ALA A 98 -1.23 -10.64 -8.85
C ALA A 98 -0.14 -10.50 -9.93
N ARG A 99 0.15 -11.59 -10.68
CA ARG A 99 1.09 -11.53 -11.81
C ARG A 99 0.59 -10.62 -12.93
N LEU A 100 -0.71 -10.61 -13.21
CA LEU A 100 -1.31 -9.74 -14.21
C LEU A 100 -1.18 -8.27 -13.81
N ILE A 101 -1.49 -7.94 -12.55
CA ILE A 101 -1.33 -6.59 -12.00
C ILE A 101 0.14 -6.13 -12.15
N ASP A 102 1.10 -6.96 -11.75
CA ASP A 102 2.53 -6.66 -11.88
C ASP A 102 2.97 -6.46 -13.33
N ALA A 103 2.42 -7.25 -14.27
CA ALA A 103 2.75 -7.15 -15.68
C ALA A 103 2.18 -5.87 -16.32
N MET A 104 1.01 -5.41 -15.89
CA MET A 104 0.35 -4.23 -16.46
C MET A 104 0.82 -2.91 -15.86
N HIS A 105 1.12 -2.89 -14.56
CA HIS A 105 1.38 -1.65 -13.82
C HIS A 105 2.77 -1.59 -13.19
N GLY A 106 3.52 -2.70 -13.22
CA GLY A 106 4.75 -2.84 -12.45
C GLY A 106 4.49 -3.17 -10.98
N LYS A 107 5.56 -3.60 -10.30
CA LYS A 107 5.55 -4.04 -8.90
C LYS A 107 5.56 -2.91 -7.88
N ALA A 108 6.00 -1.73 -8.28
CA ALA A 108 6.32 -0.62 -7.37
C ALA A 108 5.73 0.71 -7.83
N SER A 109 4.83 0.70 -8.83
CA SER A 109 4.32 1.91 -9.47
C SER A 109 2.79 1.93 -9.48
N MET A 110 2.26 3.14 -9.46
CA MET A 110 0.86 3.41 -9.80
C MET A 110 0.75 3.77 -11.28
N PRO A 111 -0.44 3.61 -11.90
CA PRO A 111 -0.65 4.02 -13.29
C PRO A 111 -0.34 5.50 -13.52
N ASP A 112 0.10 5.84 -14.73
CA ASP A 112 0.39 7.22 -15.12
C ASP A 112 -0.83 8.13 -14.93
N GLY A 113 -0.58 9.33 -14.41
CA GLY A 113 -1.63 10.32 -14.11
C GLY A 113 -2.47 10.01 -12.86
N TRP A 114 -2.20 8.93 -12.12
CA TRP A 114 -2.85 8.68 -10.84
C TRP A 114 -2.46 9.72 -9.80
N LEU A 115 -3.47 10.33 -9.15
CA LEU A 115 -3.29 11.38 -8.15
C LEU A 115 -3.37 10.82 -6.74
N VAL A 116 -2.38 11.14 -5.90
CA VAL A 116 -2.28 10.65 -4.51
C VAL A 116 -3.47 11.07 -3.65
N GLU A 117 -4.07 12.24 -3.89
CA GLU A 117 -5.12 12.78 -3.03
C GLU A 117 -6.51 12.27 -3.44
N SER A 118 -6.78 12.23 -4.75
CA SER A 118 -8.13 12.00 -5.30
C SER A 118 -8.26 10.71 -6.12
N GLY A 119 -7.14 10.10 -6.52
CA GLY A 119 -7.12 8.89 -7.34
C GLY A 119 -7.70 7.69 -6.60
N ASP A 120 -8.40 6.83 -7.34
CA ASP A 120 -8.91 5.56 -6.82
C ASP A 120 -7.75 4.63 -6.40
N PRO A 121 -7.63 4.24 -5.12
CA PRO A 121 -6.59 3.32 -4.68
C PRO A 121 -6.68 1.94 -5.37
N PHE A 122 -7.86 1.56 -5.85
CA PHE A 122 -8.11 0.26 -6.48
C PHE A 122 -7.87 0.26 -8.00
N VAL A 123 -7.36 1.36 -8.57
CA VAL A 123 -7.19 1.51 -10.03
C VAL A 123 -6.36 0.41 -10.69
N ARG A 124 -5.37 -0.16 -9.96
CA ARG A 124 -4.56 -1.29 -10.46
C ARG A 124 -5.38 -2.56 -10.64
N LEU A 125 -6.40 -2.78 -9.80
CA LEU A 125 -7.30 -3.92 -9.90
C LEU A 125 -8.28 -3.73 -11.07
N SER A 126 -8.93 -2.56 -11.15
CA SER A 126 -9.88 -2.28 -12.22
C SER A 126 -9.21 -2.20 -13.59
N GLY A 127 -8.01 -1.64 -13.68
CA GLY A 127 -7.18 -1.64 -14.88
C GLY A 127 -6.82 -3.03 -15.37
N ALA A 128 -6.62 -3.98 -14.46
CA ALA A 128 -6.40 -5.40 -14.76
C ALA A 128 -7.69 -6.22 -14.97
N GLY A 129 -8.87 -5.57 -14.96
CA GLY A 129 -10.16 -6.26 -15.10
C GLY A 129 -10.56 -7.11 -13.89
N ILE A 130 -9.96 -6.89 -12.72
CA ILE A 130 -10.18 -7.68 -11.51
C ILE A 130 -11.33 -7.09 -10.71
N GLN A 131 -12.43 -7.84 -10.62
CA GLN A 131 -13.56 -7.52 -9.76
C GLN A 131 -13.38 -8.14 -8.38
N PHE A 132 -13.75 -7.40 -7.33
CA PHE A 132 -13.64 -7.88 -5.95
C PHE A 132 -14.84 -7.49 -5.10
N ARG A 133 -15.11 -8.29 -4.07
CA ARG A 133 -16.13 -8.00 -3.06
C ARG A 133 -15.45 -7.48 -1.81
N LYS A 134 -15.98 -6.38 -1.25
CA LYS A 134 -15.53 -5.87 0.03
C LYS A 134 -15.92 -6.82 1.15
N THR A 135 -15.03 -7.01 2.12
CA THR A 135 -15.37 -7.68 3.38
C THR A 135 -16.35 -6.79 4.14
N PRO A 136 -17.36 -7.33 4.83
CA PRO A 136 -18.13 -6.54 5.79
C PRO A 136 -17.17 -5.90 6.79
N GLY A 137 -17.26 -4.58 6.96
CA GLY A 137 -16.48 -3.82 7.93
C GLY A 137 -17.03 -3.96 9.34
#